data_AF-A0A7G1KRF1-F1
#
_entry.id   AF-A0A7G1KRF1-F1
#
_cell.length_a   1.000
_cell.length_b   1.000
_cell.length_c   1.000
_cell.angle_alpha   90.00
_cell.angle_beta   90.00
_cell.angle_gamma   90.00
#
_symmetry.space_group_name_H-M   'P 1'
#
loop_
_entity.id
_entity.type
_entity.pdbx_description
1 polymer ?
#
loop_
_entity_poly.entity_id
_entity_poly.type
_entity_poly.pdbx_seq_one_letter_code
_entity_poly.pdbx_strand_id
1 'polypeptide(L)'
;MLGTNDLKARFDRSPDNIAAALDSYVDCIASTAWTRTGGVPVTLLVGPIHLDATKPGFVENSSEYNADSVCKSRALAAVISRLADKRGALFLDASTVAHAGYDGTHLSSESHESLSRLIAQEVRTRNYPSA
;
A
#
# COMPACT_ATOMS: atom_id res chain seq x y z
N MET A 1 0.17 -3.72 2.81
CA MET A 1 0.03 -2.29 2.46
C MET A 1 0.95 -1.48 3.37
N LEU A 2 2.03 -0.92 2.83
CA LEU A 2 3.01 -0.09 3.55
C LEU A 2 3.47 1.03 2.61
N GLY A 3 4.18 2.04 3.14
CA GLY A 3 4.78 3.13 2.35
C GLY A 3 4.29 4.53 2.73
N THR A 4 3.12 4.69 3.35
CA THR A 4 2.63 6.02 3.76
C THR A 4 3.57 6.71 4.76
N ASN A 5 4.05 5.98 5.78
CA ASN A 5 4.95 6.54 6.79
C ASN A 5 6.34 6.90 6.24
N ASP A 6 6.78 6.24 5.18
CA ASP A 6 8.03 6.55 4.49
C ASP A 6 7.99 7.93 3.81
N LEU A 7 6.79 8.47 3.56
CA LEU A 7 6.58 9.79 3.00
C LEU A 7 6.68 10.92 4.02
N LYS A 8 6.90 10.62 5.31
CA LYS A 8 7.14 11.68 6.30
C LYS A 8 8.35 12.52 5.87
N ALA A 9 8.21 13.84 5.91
CA ALA A 9 9.18 14.80 5.40
C ALA A 9 10.59 14.56 5.96
N ARG A 10 10.70 14.12 7.24
CA ARG A 10 11.97 13.80 7.91
C ARG A 10 12.78 12.66 7.26
N PHE A 11 12.16 11.80 6.46
CA PHE A 11 12.84 10.65 5.84
C PHE A 11 13.31 10.94 4.42
N ASP A 12 12.71 11.92 3.74
CA ASP A 12 12.98 12.32 2.36
C ASP A 12 13.18 11.13 1.39
N ARG A 13 12.35 10.10 1.51
CA ARG A 13 12.42 8.93 0.60
C ARG A 13 11.71 9.25 -0.72
N SER A 14 12.32 8.84 -1.82
CA SER A 14 11.64 8.81 -3.12
C SER A 14 10.68 7.62 -3.20
N PRO A 15 9.63 7.68 -4.02
CA PRO A 15 8.75 6.54 -4.29
C PRO A 15 9.50 5.27 -4.71
N ASP A 16 10.55 5.39 -5.56
CA ASP A 16 11.35 4.23 -5.97
C ASP A 16 12.17 3.63 -4.81
N ASN A 17 12.68 4.46 -3.88
CA ASN A 17 13.35 3.95 -2.68
C ASN A 17 12.37 3.20 -1.76
N ILE A 18 11.11 3.65 -1.68
CA ILE A 18 10.06 2.95 -0.94
C ILE A 18 9.74 1.61 -1.59
N ALA A 19 9.62 1.57 -2.92
CA ALA A 19 9.45 0.32 -3.66
C ALA A 19 10.64 -0.64 -3.44
N ALA A 20 11.89 -0.15 -3.45
CA ALA A 20 13.06 -0.97 -3.15
C ALA A 20 13.03 -1.55 -1.72
N ALA A 21 12.54 -0.79 -0.73
CA ALA A 21 12.37 -1.31 0.62
C ALA A 21 11.29 -2.41 0.70
N LEU A 22 10.18 -2.24 -0.03
CA LEU A 22 9.14 -3.28 -0.18
C LEU A 22 9.69 -4.52 -0.90
N ASP A 23 10.60 -4.34 -1.86
CA ASP A 23 11.25 -5.42 -2.61
C ASP A 23 11.98 -6.39 -1.65
N SER A 24 12.71 -5.83 -0.67
CA SER A 24 13.37 -6.60 0.38
C SER A 24 12.39 -7.39 1.27
N TYR A 25 11.16 -6.91 1.47
CA TYR A 25 10.14 -7.68 2.19
C TYR A 25 9.61 -8.84 1.35
N VAL A 26 9.50 -8.68 0.03
CA VAL A 26 9.14 -9.78 -0.87
C VAL A 26 10.22 -10.88 -0.83
N ASP A 27 11.50 -10.51 -0.83
CA ASP A 27 12.61 -11.46 -0.66
C ASP A 27 12.56 -12.19 0.68
N CYS A 28 12.27 -11.45 1.76
CA CYS A 28 12.13 -12.01 3.09
C CYS A 28 10.97 -13.03 3.12
N ILE A 29 9.80 -12.70 2.57
CA ILE A 29 8.66 -13.62 2.48
C ILE A 29 9.03 -14.87 1.67
N ALA A 30 9.69 -14.71 0.52
CA ALA A 30 10.07 -15.82 -0.34
C ALA A 30 11.06 -16.80 0.32
N SER A 31 11.87 -16.31 1.25
CA SER A 31 12.90 -17.12 1.94
C SER A 31 12.48 -17.63 3.31
N THR A 32 11.49 -17.01 3.96
CA THR A 32 11.15 -17.30 5.37
C THR A 32 9.72 -17.76 5.60
N ALA A 33 8.82 -17.63 4.63
CA ALA A 33 7.42 -17.99 4.79
C ALA A 33 7.05 -19.21 3.94
N TRP A 34 6.10 -20.01 4.45
CA TRP A 34 5.56 -21.16 3.74
C TRP A 34 4.06 -21.28 3.96
N THR A 35 3.38 -21.79 2.94
CA THR A 35 1.98 -22.21 2.99
C THR A 35 1.85 -23.52 3.76
N ARG A 36 0.61 -23.92 4.08
CA ARG A 36 0.31 -25.21 4.74
C ARG A 36 0.84 -26.42 3.98
N THR A 37 1.04 -26.32 2.67
CA THR A 37 1.58 -27.40 1.82
C THR A 37 3.10 -27.29 1.59
N GLY A 38 3.78 -26.33 2.25
CA GLY A 38 5.22 -26.15 2.15
C GLY A 38 5.69 -25.30 0.96
N GLY A 39 4.79 -24.82 0.10
CA GLY A 39 5.14 -23.89 -0.98
C GLY A 39 5.28 -22.44 -0.51
N VAL A 40 5.93 -21.58 -1.31
CA VAL A 40 6.05 -20.14 -1.04
C VAL A 40 4.66 -19.47 -1.13
N PRO A 41 4.26 -18.63 -0.16
CA PRO A 41 2.97 -17.94 -0.22
C PRO A 41 2.92 -16.90 -1.33
N VAL A 42 1.73 -16.74 -1.93
CA VAL A 42 1.46 -15.65 -2.87
C VAL A 42 1.47 -14.32 -2.11
N THR A 43 2.23 -13.35 -2.62
CA THR A 43 2.29 -12.00 -2.03
C THR A 43 1.34 -11.06 -2.77
N LEU A 44 0.54 -10.32 -2.01
CA LEU A 44 -0.28 -9.22 -2.50
C LEU A 44 0.29 -7.89 -2.03
N LEU A 45 0.85 -7.13 -2.97
CA LEU A 45 1.28 -5.76 -2.74
C LEU A 45 0.09 -4.82 -2.94
N VAL A 46 -0.08 -3.88 -2.00
CA VAL A 46 -1.19 -2.93 -2.04
C VAL A 46 -0.60 -1.53 -1.95
N GLY A 47 -0.80 -0.73 -2.99
CA GLY A 47 -0.52 0.70 -2.98
C GLY A 47 -1.45 1.41 -2.01
N PRO A 48 -0.95 2.26 -1.10
CA PRO A 48 -1.78 2.93 -0.12
C PRO A 48 -2.67 4.01 -0.74
N ILE A 49 -3.65 4.50 0.02
CA ILE A 49 -4.44 5.68 -0.35
C ILE A 49 -3.53 6.92 -0.50
N HIS A 50 -4.01 7.92 -1.23
CA HIS A 50 -3.33 9.20 -1.32
C HIS A 50 -3.47 10.00 -0.03
N LEU A 51 -2.41 10.73 0.33
CA LEU A 51 -2.52 11.81 1.30
C LEU A 51 -3.38 12.93 0.73
N ASP A 52 -4.20 13.55 1.57
CA ASP A 52 -5.13 14.60 1.16
C ASP A 52 -4.98 15.87 1.99
N ALA A 53 -4.18 16.80 1.46
CA ALA A 53 -3.94 18.11 2.07
C ALA A 53 -5.17 19.04 2.05
N THR A 54 -6.26 18.67 1.39
CA THR A 54 -7.50 19.46 1.42
C THR A 54 -8.35 19.17 2.65
N LYS A 55 -8.01 18.13 3.42
CA LYS A 55 -8.76 17.74 4.62
C LYS A 55 -8.48 18.69 5.79
N PRO A 56 -9.51 19.07 6.58
CA PRO A 56 -9.34 20.11 7.61
C PRO A 56 -8.30 19.78 8.68
N GLY A 57 -8.19 18.51 9.07
CA GLY A 57 -7.22 18.04 10.07
C GLY A 57 -5.81 17.80 9.52
N PHE A 58 -5.58 17.96 8.21
CA PHE A 58 -4.25 17.72 7.64
C PHE A 58 -3.20 18.71 8.17
N VAL A 59 -3.62 19.93 8.50
CA VAL A 59 -2.75 20.97 9.07
C VAL A 59 -2.17 20.53 10.41
N GLU A 60 -2.89 19.74 11.20
CA GLU A 60 -2.38 19.20 12.47
C GLU A 60 -1.20 18.24 12.25
N ASN A 61 -1.16 17.59 11.08
CA ASN A 61 -0.11 16.68 10.65
C ASN A 61 0.96 17.35 9.78
N SER A 62 0.95 18.69 9.63
CA SER A 62 1.87 19.41 8.74
C SER A 62 3.35 19.33 9.17
N SER A 63 3.61 18.91 10.42
CA SER A 63 4.97 18.62 10.91
C SER A 63 5.52 17.29 10.39
N GLU A 64 4.64 16.36 10.01
CA GLU A 64 5.02 15.04 9.50
C GLU A 64 4.98 14.98 7.97
N TYR A 65 3.97 15.58 7.34
CA TYR A 65 3.76 15.52 5.90
C TYR A 65 3.66 16.92 5.29
N ASN A 66 4.26 17.10 4.11
CA ASN A 66 4.25 18.37 3.39
C ASN A 66 3.71 18.18 1.96
N ALA A 67 3.75 19.24 1.14
CA ALA A 67 3.25 19.20 -0.24
C ALA A 67 3.98 18.13 -1.10
N ASP A 68 5.27 17.93 -0.85
CA ASP A 68 6.06 16.89 -1.54
C ASP A 68 5.63 15.48 -1.09
N SER A 69 5.35 15.26 0.20
CA SER A 69 4.74 14.01 0.67
C SER A 69 3.44 13.69 -0.06
N VAL A 70 2.57 14.67 -0.26
CA VAL A 70 1.30 14.50 -0.99
C VAL A 70 1.56 14.12 -2.45
N CYS A 71 2.50 14.81 -3.11
CA CYS A 71 2.90 14.50 -4.48
C CYS A 71 3.43 13.06 -4.60
N LYS A 72 4.38 12.70 -3.73
CA LYS A 72 4.99 11.36 -3.68
C LYS A 72 3.95 10.27 -3.38
N SER A 73 2.93 10.53 -2.56
CA SER A 73 1.86 9.56 -2.28
C SER A 73 1.11 9.10 -3.54
N ARG A 74 0.92 10.01 -4.51
CA ARG A 74 0.24 9.71 -5.79
C ARG A 74 1.09 8.87 -6.75
N ALA A 75 2.42 8.84 -6.53
CA ALA A 75 3.34 8.04 -7.33
C ALA A 75 3.53 6.62 -6.76
N LEU A 76 3.14 6.37 -5.50
CA LEU A 76 3.39 5.08 -4.84
C LEU A 76 2.73 3.90 -5.54
N ALA A 77 1.48 4.04 -5.98
CA ALA A 77 0.77 2.95 -6.67
C ALA A 77 1.53 2.49 -7.92
N ALA A 78 2.03 3.44 -8.73
CA ALA A 78 2.75 3.13 -9.96
C ALA A 78 4.09 2.41 -9.72
N VAL A 79 4.88 2.84 -8.73
CA VAL A 79 6.16 2.18 -8.40
C VAL A 79 5.94 0.79 -7.79
N ILE A 80 4.90 0.63 -6.97
CA ILE A 80 4.56 -0.66 -6.33
C ILE A 80 4.00 -1.63 -7.38
N SER A 81 3.21 -1.17 -8.35
CA SER A 81 2.74 -1.99 -9.47
C SER A 81 3.91 -2.55 -10.27
N ARG A 82 4.89 -1.72 -10.64
CA ARG A 82 6.09 -2.19 -11.37
C ARG A 82 6.88 -3.22 -10.57
N LEU A 83 6.97 -3.05 -9.25
CA LEU A 83 7.59 -4.03 -8.36
C LEU A 83 6.81 -5.36 -8.37
N ALA A 84 5.48 -5.30 -8.29
CA ALA A 84 4.64 -6.49 -8.32
C ALA A 84 4.85 -7.27 -9.63
N ASP A 85 4.86 -6.57 -10.77
CA ASP A 85 5.14 -7.17 -12.08
C ASP A 85 6.52 -7.84 -12.12
N LYS A 86 7.57 -7.13 -11.65
CA LYS A 86 8.94 -7.66 -11.56
C LYS A 86 9.02 -8.94 -10.72
N ARG A 87 8.22 -9.04 -9.66
CA ARG A 87 8.26 -10.16 -8.70
C ARG A 87 7.24 -11.26 -8.99
N GLY A 88 6.38 -11.09 -9.99
CA GLY A 88 5.21 -11.97 -10.20
C GLY A 88 4.26 -11.97 -8.99
N ALA A 89 4.23 -10.88 -8.22
CA ALA A 89 3.32 -10.70 -7.10
C ALA A 89 1.98 -10.10 -7.58
N LEU A 90 0.95 -10.21 -6.75
CA LEU A 90 -0.33 -9.54 -7.00
C LEU A 90 -0.22 -8.07 -6.64
N PHE A 91 -1.03 -7.23 -7.30
CA PHE A 91 -1.10 -5.81 -7.04
C PHE A 91 -2.55 -5.32 -6.93
N LEU A 92 -2.79 -4.43 -5.97
CA LEU A 92 -4.00 -3.61 -5.88
C LEU A 92 -3.63 -2.16 -5.56
N ASP A 93 -4.43 -1.22 -6.05
CA ASP A 93 -4.32 0.20 -5.70
C ASP A 93 -5.50 0.60 -4.79
N ALA A 94 -5.22 0.82 -3.51
CA ALA A 94 -6.25 1.22 -2.55
C ALA A 94 -6.87 2.59 -2.89
N SER A 95 -6.13 3.49 -3.55
CA SER A 95 -6.61 4.84 -3.88
C SER A 95 -7.77 4.84 -4.88
N THR A 96 -8.00 3.72 -5.58
CA THR A 96 -9.10 3.56 -6.53
C THR A 96 -10.47 3.39 -5.87
N VAL A 97 -10.50 2.96 -4.60
CA VAL A 97 -11.75 2.64 -3.87
C VAL A 97 -11.84 3.29 -2.48
N ALA A 98 -10.73 3.85 -1.99
CA ALA A 98 -10.61 4.38 -0.64
C ALA A 98 -9.87 5.73 -0.65
N HIS A 99 -10.20 6.57 0.34
CA HIS A 99 -9.65 7.91 0.48
C HIS A 99 -9.43 8.28 1.95
N ALA A 100 -8.73 9.39 2.19
CA ALA A 100 -8.39 9.83 3.53
C ALA A 100 -9.56 10.50 4.26
N GLY A 101 -9.61 10.28 5.57
CA GLY A 101 -10.57 10.89 6.51
C GLY A 101 -10.22 12.32 6.88
N TYR A 102 -10.66 12.75 8.07
CA TYR A 102 -10.53 14.13 8.53
C TYR A 102 -9.09 14.65 8.58
N ASP A 103 -8.13 13.78 8.91
CA ASP A 103 -6.72 14.13 9.10
C ASP A 103 -5.88 14.08 7.80
N GLY A 104 -6.50 13.72 6.68
CA GLY A 104 -5.87 13.60 5.38
C GLY A 104 -4.79 12.53 5.25
N THR A 105 -4.68 11.61 6.22
CA THR A 105 -3.67 10.55 6.25
C THR A 105 -4.28 9.17 6.45
N HIS A 106 -5.17 9.02 7.43
CA HIS A 106 -5.84 7.75 7.73
C HIS A 106 -7.10 7.58 6.87
N LEU A 107 -7.55 6.33 6.72
CA LEU A 107 -8.77 6.02 5.97
C LEU A 107 -10.00 6.74 6.54
N SER A 108 -10.91 7.19 5.67
CA SER A 108 -12.26 7.55 6.11
C SER A 108 -13.02 6.31 6.58
N SER A 109 -14.00 6.48 7.47
CA SER A 109 -14.76 5.36 8.04
C SER A 109 -15.41 4.47 6.97
N GLU A 110 -15.96 5.07 5.91
CA GLU A 110 -16.56 4.34 4.77
C GLU A 110 -15.51 3.64 3.90
N SER A 111 -14.30 4.21 3.79
CA SER A 111 -13.21 3.66 2.98
C SER A 111 -12.70 2.31 3.50
N HIS A 112 -12.85 2.03 4.80
CA HIS A 112 -12.53 0.72 5.36
C HIS A 112 -13.32 -0.40 4.69
N GLU A 113 -14.63 -0.19 4.48
CA GLU A 113 -15.48 -1.21 3.87
C GLU A 113 -15.11 -1.43 2.40
N SER A 114 -14.98 -0.36 1.62
CA SER A 114 -14.60 -0.42 0.20
C SER A 114 -13.26 -1.13 -0.02
N LEU A 115 -12.24 -0.78 0.78
CA LEU A 115 -10.93 -1.44 0.70
C LEU A 115 -11.01 -2.92 1.10
N SER A 116 -11.77 -3.25 2.15
CA SER A 116 -11.94 -4.63 2.58
C SER A 116 -12.61 -5.50 1.50
N ARG A 117 -13.60 -4.96 0.79
CA ARG A 117 -14.29 -5.64 -0.31
C ARG A 117 -13.34 -5.91 -1.48
N LEU A 118 -12.53 -4.93 -1.85
CA LEU A 118 -11.52 -5.06 -2.91
C LEU A 118 -10.50 -6.18 -2.57
N ILE A 119 -9.94 -6.14 -1.36
CA ILE A 119 -8.97 -7.17 -0.90
C ILE A 119 -9.62 -8.55 -0.83
N ALA A 120 -10.83 -8.64 -0.27
CA ALA A 120 -11.56 -9.91 -0.15
C ALA A 120 -11.93 -10.51 -1.51
N GLN A 121 -12.19 -9.68 -2.52
CA GLN A 121 -12.41 -10.13 -3.89
C GLN A 121 -11.13 -10.75 -4.47
N GLU A 122 -9.99 -10.05 -4.37
CA GLU A 122 -8.72 -10.55 -4.89
C GLU A 122 -8.30 -11.87 -4.23
N VAL A 123 -8.40 -11.94 -2.90
CA VAL A 123 -8.05 -13.16 -2.14
C VAL A 123 -8.98 -14.33 -2.51
N ARG A 124 -10.29 -14.10 -2.68
CA ARG A 124 -11.24 -15.16 -3.04
C ARG A 124 -11.03 -15.71 -4.45
N THR A 125 -10.77 -14.85 -5.43
CA THR A 125 -10.50 -15.27 -6.82
C THR A 125 -9.31 -16.23 -6.91
N ARG A 126 -8.39 -16.18 -5.95
CA ARG A 126 -7.15 -16.96 -5.91
C ARG A 126 -7.21 -18.18 -4.97
N ASN A 127 -8.27 -18.35 -4.19
CA ASN A 127 -8.43 -19.56 -3.38
C ASN A 127 -8.69 -20.77 -4.31
N TYR A 128 -7.73 -21.69 -4.30
CA TYR A 128 -7.82 -23.03 -4.86
C TYR A 128 -9.10 -23.76 -4.38
N PRO A 129 -9.60 -24.74 -5.16
CA PRO A 129 -10.84 -25.47 -4.88
C PRO A 129 -10.88 -25.98 -3.44
N SER A 130 -12.06 -25.86 -2.85
CA SER A 130 -12.46 -26.51 -1.60
C SER A 130 -11.89 -27.93 -1.58
N ALA A 131 -11.14 -28.26 -0.53
CA ALA A 131 -10.79 -29.64 -0.22
C ALA A 131 -12.04 -30.49 -0.03
#